data_AF-A0A971VNU6-F1
#
_entry.id   AF-A0A971VNU6-F1
#
_cell.length_a   1.000
_cell.length_b   1.000
_cell.length_c   1.000
_cell.angle_alpha   90.00
_cell.angle_beta   90.00
_cell.angle_gamma   90.00
#
_symmetry.space_group_name_H-M   'P 1'
#
loop_
_entity.id
_entity.type
_entity.pdbx_description
1 polymer ?
#
loop_
_entity_poly.entity_id
_entity_poly.type
_entity_poly.pdbx_seq_one_letter_code
_entity_poly.pdbx_strand_id
1 'polypeptide(L)'
;MKKKGVSASKVAAAYIGTVVGAGFATGQEVLQFFARFGISGLCGLLIAAALFIVFGWIIMKSGRMLHARSHLEIIRHSGGRFLGTVIDAVITVFLFGTFAVMIAGNGALFEQQLKLPAMAGNAIMAVLTALTVLTGINGVINSISFVVPFLLSTVMLTSILSAARYPVNLCSVPLAGSPDGLFSNWFLAAILYVSYNTVVSIAILAPLGNEAEDEKAVRNGALLGGAGLGFGAAMIFLALSGQITSIEKLEVPMIYIAGEISPVLQVIYSIVLIAEIYTTAVSSLYGFTSRIIDMQKKPVKGRYIVAGSTALALMSSRLGFSNLVRYLYPFIGYCGLVVLTALAGRTVKNRINSSRSGL
;
A
#
# COMPACT_ATOMS: atom_id res chain seq x y z
N MET A 1 17.57 -28.22 -5.13
CA MET A 1 16.14 -28.12 -4.76
C MET A 1 15.49 -27.03 -5.61
N LYS A 2 14.52 -27.35 -6.47
CA LYS A 2 13.74 -26.30 -7.17
C LYS A 2 13.02 -25.47 -6.11
N LYS A 3 13.24 -24.15 -6.07
CA LYS A 3 12.43 -23.25 -5.23
C LYS A 3 10.96 -23.46 -5.63
N LYS A 4 10.12 -23.91 -4.69
CA LYS A 4 8.66 -23.87 -4.87
C LYS A 4 8.29 -22.40 -5.04
N GLY A 5 7.54 -22.10 -6.10
CA GLY A 5 7.05 -20.74 -6.33
C GLY A 5 6.06 -20.30 -5.24
N VAL A 6 5.71 -19.03 -5.24
CA VAL A 6 4.78 -18.45 -4.26
C VAL A 6 3.35 -18.91 -4.57
N SER A 7 2.67 -19.47 -3.57
CA SER A 7 1.29 -19.95 -3.69
C SER A 7 0.28 -18.82 -3.83
N ALA A 8 -0.92 -19.11 -4.35
CA ALA A 8 -1.98 -18.12 -4.54
C ALA A 8 -2.34 -17.33 -3.25
N SER A 9 -2.41 -18.01 -2.10
CA SER A 9 -2.72 -17.39 -0.82
C SER A 9 -1.63 -16.44 -0.34
N LYS A 10 -0.35 -16.80 -0.52
CA LYS A 10 0.77 -15.92 -0.22
C LYS A 10 0.85 -14.75 -1.21
N VAL A 11 0.54 -14.97 -2.49
CA VAL A 11 0.42 -13.87 -3.46
C VAL A 11 -0.67 -12.89 -3.03
N ALA A 12 -1.83 -13.38 -2.62
CA ALA A 12 -2.93 -12.55 -2.13
C ALA A 12 -2.54 -11.75 -0.87
N ALA A 13 -1.94 -12.41 0.12
CA ALA A 13 -1.50 -11.76 1.34
C ALA A 13 -0.42 -10.71 1.07
N ALA A 14 0.59 -11.03 0.26
CA ALA A 14 1.62 -10.07 -0.14
C ALA A 14 1.02 -8.89 -0.92
N TYR A 15 0.03 -9.12 -1.79
CA TYR A 15 -0.68 -8.04 -2.47
C TYR A 15 -1.40 -7.14 -1.45
N ILE A 16 -2.20 -7.72 -0.55
CA ILE A 16 -2.93 -6.96 0.47
C ILE A 16 -1.94 -6.14 1.29
N GLY A 17 -0.92 -6.73 1.90
CA GLY A 17 0.02 -5.99 2.76
C GLY A 17 1.03 -5.10 2.03
N THR A 18 1.06 -5.14 0.69
CA THR A 18 1.81 -4.15 -0.10
C THR A 18 0.97 -2.89 -0.31
N VAL A 19 -0.33 -3.05 -0.54
CA VAL A 19 -1.25 -1.92 -0.77
C VAL A 19 -1.74 -1.34 0.55
N VAL A 20 -2.10 -2.18 1.51
CA VAL A 20 -2.38 -1.74 2.87
C VAL A 20 -1.06 -1.25 3.45
N GLY A 21 -1.01 0.05 3.72
CA GLY A 21 0.02 0.66 4.53
C GLY A 21 -0.56 1.45 5.69
N ALA A 22 0.26 2.33 6.25
CA ALA A 22 -0.13 3.15 7.40
C ALA A 22 -1.44 3.94 7.14
N GLY A 23 -1.60 4.57 5.97
CA GLY A 23 -2.79 5.37 5.67
C GLY A 23 -4.10 4.57 5.63
N PHE A 24 -4.04 3.32 5.17
CA PHE A 24 -5.17 2.39 5.23
C PHE A 24 -5.43 1.95 6.67
N ALA A 25 -4.40 1.48 7.38
CA ALA A 25 -4.52 0.94 8.72
C ALA A 25 -4.97 2.00 9.75
N THR A 26 -4.58 3.26 9.59
CA THR A 26 -5.08 4.36 10.44
C THR A 26 -6.56 4.64 10.20
N GLY A 27 -7.10 4.26 9.03
CA GLY A 27 -8.43 4.61 8.54
C GLY A 27 -8.50 5.95 7.82
N GLN A 28 -7.39 6.70 7.72
CA GLN A 28 -7.37 8.01 7.08
C GLN A 28 -7.69 7.94 5.59
N GLU A 29 -7.10 7.00 4.87
CA GLU A 29 -7.37 6.86 3.44
C GLU A 29 -8.85 6.50 3.19
N VAL A 30 -9.41 5.57 3.97
CA VAL A 30 -10.82 5.19 3.82
C VAL A 30 -11.75 6.36 4.17
N LEU A 31 -11.40 7.16 5.18
CA LEU A 31 -12.14 8.36 5.54
C LEU A 31 -12.18 9.38 4.38
N GLN A 32 -11.00 9.72 3.85
CA GLN A 32 -10.80 10.76 2.84
C GLN A 32 -11.34 10.37 1.45
N PHE A 33 -11.15 9.11 1.04
CA PHE A 33 -11.53 8.65 -0.29
C PHE A 33 -12.95 8.09 -0.36
N PHE A 34 -13.51 7.59 0.76
CA PHE A 34 -14.81 6.91 0.75
C PHE A 34 -15.78 7.42 1.82
N ALA A 35 -15.45 7.34 3.12
CA ALA A 35 -16.43 7.55 4.19
C ALA A 35 -17.09 8.92 4.18
N ARG A 36 -16.34 9.97 3.81
CA ARG A 36 -16.87 11.35 3.69
C ARG A 36 -17.97 11.53 2.63
N PHE A 37 -18.12 10.58 1.70
CA PHE A 37 -19.14 10.58 0.64
C PHE A 37 -20.37 9.71 0.99
N GLY A 38 -20.45 9.17 2.21
CA GLY A 38 -21.56 8.30 2.64
C GLY A 38 -21.79 7.11 1.70
N ILE A 39 -23.04 6.83 1.35
CA ILE A 39 -23.43 5.71 0.46
C ILE A 39 -22.72 5.77 -0.90
N SER A 40 -22.56 6.96 -1.49
CA SER A 40 -21.84 7.10 -2.76
C SER A 40 -20.37 6.70 -2.63
N GLY A 41 -19.76 6.96 -1.47
CA GLY A 41 -18.43 6.49 -1.13
C GLY A 41 -18.31 4.97 -1.07
N LEU A 42 -19.34 4.28 -0.55
CA LEU A 42 -19.40 2.82 -0.53
C LEU A 42 -19.45 2.25 -1.96
N CYS A 43 -20.21 2.87 -2.86
CA CYS A 43 -20.18 2.51 -4.29
C CYS A 43 -18.78 2.72 -4.89
N GLY A 44 -18.12 3.83 -4.57
CA GLY A 44 -16.73 4.10 -4.95
C GLY A 44 -15.76 3.02 -4.45
N LEU A 45 -15.95 2.55 -3.22
CA LEU A 45 -15.13 1.49 -2.62
C LEU A 45 -15.30 0.15 -3.35
N LEU A 46 -16.52 -0.21 -3.73
CA LEU A 46 -16.77 -1.42 -4.54
C LEU A 46 -16.10 -1.33 -5.92
N ILE A 47 -16.15 -0.15 -6.56
CA ILE A 47 -15.43 0.10 -7.81
C ILE A 47 -13.92 -0.02 -7.59
N ALA A 48 -13.38 0.55 -6.52
CA ALA A 48 -11.97 0.46 -6.19
C ALA A 48 -11.53 -1.01 -6.00
N ALA A 49 -12.32 -1.82 -5.28
CA ALA A 49 -12.06 -3.25 -5.10
C ALA A 49 -12.01 -4.00 -6.44
N ALA A 50 -12.96 -3.74 -7.34
CA ALA A 50 -12.97 -4.33 -8.67
C ALA A 50 -11.73 -3.91 -9.50
N LEU A 51 -11.35 -2.64 -9.44
CA LEU A 51 -10.17 -2.13 -10.13
C LEU A 51 -8.87 -2.70 -9.55
N PHE A 52 -8.75 -2.89 -8.24
CA PHE A 52 -7.60 -3.58 -7.64
C PHE A 52 -7.47 -5.02 -8.12
N ILE A 53 -8.58 -5.75 -8.30
CA ILE A 53 -8.54 -7.09 -8.89
C ILE A 53 -7.97 -7.03 -10.31
N VAL A 54 -8.48 -6.10 -11.13
CA VAL A 54 -8.08 -5.95 -12.54
C VAL A 54 -6.61 -5.52 -12.67
N PHE A 55 -6.21 -4.42 -12.03
CA PHE A 55 -4.86 -3.89 -12.16
C PHE A 55 -3.82 -4.75 -11.44
N GLY A 56 -4.18 -5.35 -10.30
CA GLY A 56 -3.31 -6.33 -9.63
C GLY A 56 -3.02 -7.53 -10.53
N TRP A 57 -4.03 -8.05 -11.22
CA TRP A 57 -3.85 -9.11 -12.20
C TRP A 57 -2.98 -8.67 -13.38
N ILE A 58 -3.24 -7.49 -13.98
CA ILE A 58 -2.45 -6.95 -15.09
C ILE A 58 -0.98 -6.86 -14.70
N ILE A 59 -0.68 -6.26 -13.54
CA ILE A 59 0.70 -6.04 -13.08
C ILE A 59 1.40 -7.36 -12.82
N MET A 60 0.80 -8.27 -12.04
CA MET A 60 1.45 -9.53 -11.72
C MET A 60 1.61 -10.41 -12.96
N LYS A 61 0.63 -10.42 -13.87
CA LYS A 61 0.75 -11.13 -15.15
C LYS A 61 1.88 -10.57 -16.01
N SER A 62 1.96 -9.24 -16.15
CA SER A 62 3.06 -8.59 -16.85
C SER A 62 4.41 -8.85 -16.18
N GLY A 63 4.47 -8.85 -14.86
CA GLY A 63 5.66 -9.19 -14.08
C GLY A 63 6.17 -10.59 -14.38
N ARG A 64 5.27 -11.57 -14.46
CA ARG A 64 5.58 -12.94 -14.87
C ARG A 64 6.09 -13.01 -16.31
N MET A 65 5.35 -12.42 -17.25
CA MET A 65 5.68 -12.46 -18.68
C MET A 65 7.02 -11.81 -19.01
N LEU A 66 7.39 -10.74 -18.28
CA LEU A 66 8.61 -9.97 -18.51
C LEU A 66 9.78 -10.42 -17.63
N HIS A 67 9.59 -11.45 -16.81
CA HIS A 67 10.54 -11.86 -15.77
C HIS A 67 11.03 -10.70 -14.91
N ALA A 68 10.09 -9.82 -14.52
CA ALA A 68 10.39 -8.56 -13.87
C ALA A 68 11.12 -8.79 -12.54
N ARG A 69 12.19 -8.01 -12.34
CA ARG A 69 12.92 -7.92 -11.06
C ARG A 69 12.60 -6.62 -10.33
N SER A 70 12.10 -5.62 -11.04
CA SER A 70 11.65 -4.33 -10.51
C SER A 70 10.38 -3.85 -11.21
N HIS A 71 9.91 -2.64 -10.87
CA HIS A 71 8.82 -2.00 -11.60
C HIS A 71 9.22 -1.52 -13.00
N LEU A 72 10.51 -1.27 -13.25
CA LEU A 72 11.01 -0.65 -14.49
C LEU A 72 10.58 -1.42 -15.74
N GLU A 73 10.64 -2.75 -15.70
CA GLU A 73 10.32 -3.61 -16.82
C GLU A 73 8.86 -3.43 -17.27
N ILE A 74 7.93 -3.35 -16.30
CA ILE A 74 6.51 -3.13 -16.58
C ILE A 74 6.26 -1.70 -17.06
N ILE A 75 6.87 -0.72 -16.40
CA ILE A 75 6.69 0.70 -16.73
C ILE A 75 7.24 1.03 -18.13
N ARG A 76 8.42 0.52 -18.49
CA ARG A 76 8.97 0.69 -19.85
C ARG A 76 8.17 -0.06 -20.90
N HIS A 77 7.66 -1.25 -20.58
CA HIS A 77 6.80 -1.99 -21.51
C HIS A 77 5.48 -1.25 -21.80
N SER A 78 4.91 -0.61 -20.78
CA SER A 78 3.60 0.04 -20.87
C SER A 78 3.67 1.48 -21.37
N GLY A 79 4.58 2.29 -20.81
CA GLY A 79 4.75 3.71 -21.15
C GLY A 79 5.77 4.00 -22.25
N GLY A 80 6.51 3.01 -22.74
CA GLY A 80 7.60 3.23 -23.69
C GLY A 80 8.82 3.94 -23.08
N ARG A 81 9.75 4.40 -23.93
CA ARG A 81 11.07 4.87 -23.46
C ARG A 81 11.01 6.20 -22.72
N PHE A 82 10.26 7.18 -23.21
CA PHE A 82 10.21 8.52 -22.62
C PHE A 82 9.31 8.54 -21.38
N LEU A 83 8.01 8.31 -21.56
CA LEU A 83 7.03 8.35 -20.47
C LEU A 83 7.36 7.33 -19.38
N GLY A 84 7.83 6.14 -19.76
CA GLY A 84 8.28 5.13 -18.80
C GLY A 84 9.46 5.59 -17.95
N THR A 85 10.40 6.36 -18.49
CA THR A 85 11.54 6.90 -17.70
C THR A 85 11.09 7.94 -16.69
N VAL A 86 10.14 8.80 -17.06
CA VAL A 86 9.57 9.81 -16.15
C VAL A 86 8.83 9.14 -15.00
N ILE A 87 7.92 8.20 -15.31
CA ILE A 87 7.16 7.45 -14.30
C ILE A 87 8.10 6.72 -13.35
N ASP A 88 9.11 6.06 -13.89
CA ASP A 88 10.10 5.31 -13.13
C ASP A 88 10.90 6.19 -12.16
N ALA A 89 11.32 7.38 -12.60
CA ALA A 89 11.99 8.35 -11.73
C ALA A 89 11.07 8.78 -10.57
N VAL A 90 9.80 9.08 -10.86
CA VAL A 90 8.81 9.45 -9.84
C VAL A 90 8.61 8.32 -8.84
N ILE A 91 8.38 7.08 -9.31
CA ILE A 91 8.23 5.91 -8.44
C ILE A 91 9.47 5.74 -7.56
N THR A 92 10.67 5.87 -8.11
CA THR A 92 11.92 5.69 -7.36
C THR A 92 12.08 6.71 -6.24
N VAL A 93 11.85 8.00 -6.53
CA VAL A 93 11.89 9.07 -5.52
C VAL A 93 10.83 8.82 -4.45
N PHE A 94 9.64 8.40 -4.87
CA PHE A 94 8.54 8.16 -3.95
C PHE A 94 8.79 6.97 -3.03
N LEU A 95 9.33 5.86 -3.54
CA LEU A 95 9.68 4.70 -2.72
C LEU A 95 10.72 5.06 -1.65
N PHE A 96 11.74 5.84 -1.98
CA PHE A 96 12.69 6.32 -0.98
C PHE A 96 12.04 7.27 0.04
N GLY A 97 11.24 8.22 -0.44
CA GLY A 97 10.53 9.16 0.41
C GLY A 97 9.59 8.46 1.39
N THR A 98 8.78 7.52 0.91
CA THR A 98 7.86 6.73 1.73
C THR A 98 8.62 5.92 2.76
N PHE A 99 9.75 5.31 2.40
CA PHE A 99 10.59 4.62 3.38
C PHE A 99 11.08 5.56 4.49
N ALA A 100 11.56 6.76 4.17
CA ALA A 100 11.97 7.75 5.17
C ALA A 100 10.79 8.23 6.04
N VAL A 101 9.61 8.44 5.44
CA VAL A 101 8.36 8.77 6.15
C VAL A 101 7.97 7.66 7.10
N MET A 102 8.04 6.39 6.70
CA MET A 102 7.68 5.26 7.56
C MET A 102 8.64 5.13 8.76
N ILE A 103 9.94 5.37 8.57
CA ILE A 103 10.88 5.43 9.69
C ILE A 103 10.46 6.54 10.66
N ALA A 104 10.27 7.77 10.18
CA ALA A 104 9.89 8.91 11.01
C ALA A 104 8.52 8.72 11.71
N GLY A 105 7.56 8.14 11.00
CA GLY A 105 6.23 7.83 11.52
C GLY A 105 6.28 6.81 12.65
N ASN A 106 7.15 5.80 12.55
CA ASN A 106 7.36 4.86 13.66
C ASN A 106 7.95 5.56 14.90
N GLY A 107 8.92 6.46 14.74
CA GLY A 107 9.45 7.25 15.86
C GLY A 107 8.39 8.10 16.54
N ALA A 108 7.56 8.80 15.76
CA ALA A 108 6.46 9.59 16.29
C ALA A 108 5.47 8.71 17.08
N LEU A 109 5.15 7.52 16.57
CA LEU A 109 4.27 6.57 17.25
C LEU A 109 4.87 6.04 18.56
N PHE A 110 6.18 5.79 18.60
CA PHE A 110 6.90 5.40 19.82
C PHE A 110 6.84 6.48 20.89
N GLU A 111 6.98 7.74 20.50
CA GLU A 111 6.92 8.87 21.43
C GLU A 111 5.49 9.09 21.94
N GLN A 112 4.49 9.05 21.05
CA GLN A 112 3.09 9.33 21.39
C GLN A 112 2.42 8.18 22.16
N GLN A 113 2.59 6.93 21.71
CA GLN A 113 1.86 5.78 22.27
C GLN A 113 2.66 5.01 23.31
N LEU A 114 3.97 4.83 23.09
CA LEU A 114 4.83 4.05 23.99
C LEU A 114 5.57 4.92 25.02
N LYS A 115 5.53 6.26 24.87
CA LYS A 115 6.29 7.23 25.68
C LYS A 115 7.80 6.94 25.67
N LEU A 116 8.31 6.41 24.55
CA LEU A 116 9.72 6.08 24.31
C LEU A 116 10.37 7.07 23.35
N PRO A 117 11.71 7.25 23.38
CA PRO A 117 12.38 8.18 22.49
C PRO A 117 12.15 7.85 21.01
N ALA A 118 11.75 8.84 20.20
CA ALA A 118 11.48 8.67 18.77
C ALA A 118 12.66 8.05 18.00
N MET A 119 13.90 8.41 18.36
CA MET A 119 15.10 7.86 17.73
C MET A 119 15.24 6.33 17.92
N ALA A 120 14.76 5.80 19.04
CA ALA A 120 14.74 4.35 19.27
C ALA A 120 13.76 3.67 18.30
N GLY A 121 12.56 4.22 18.15
CA GLY A 121 11.57 3.76 17.16
C GLY A 121 12.12 3.82 15.73
N ASN A 122 12.75 4.94 15.35
CA ASN A 122 13.36 5.10 14.04
C ASN A 122 14.45 4.06 13.78
N ALA A 123 15.36 3.85 14.74
CA ALA A 123 16.46 2.91 14.61
C ALA A 123 15.97 1.45 14.51
N ILE A 124 15.00 1.05 15.35
CA ILE A 124 14.40 -0.29 15.30
C ILE A 124 13.75 -0.53 13.94
N MET A 125 12.93 0.41 13.46
CA MET A 125 12.27 0.29 12.15
C MET A 125 13.30 0.16 11.02
N ALA A 126 14.30 1.05 11.00
CA ALA A 126 15.36 1.05 9.99
C ALA A 126 16.11 -0.30 9.94
N VAL A 127 16.51 -0.84 11.10
CA VAL A 127 17.22 -2.12 11.19
C VAL A 127 16.35 -3.29 10.76
N LEU A 128 15.12 -3.39 11.29
CA LEU A 128 14.20 -4.48 10.93
C LEU A 128 13.89 -4.47 9.43
N THR A 129 13.60 -3.31 8.87
CA THR A 129 13.33 -3.17 7.43
C THR A 129 14.55 -3.59 6.60
N ALA A 130 15.75 -3.11 6.95
CA ALA A 130 16.98 -3.45 6.23
C ALA A 130 17.25 -4.96 6.27
N LEU A 131 17.17 -5.58 7.45
CA LEU A 131 17.39 -7.02 7.62
C LEU A 131 16.43 -7.83 6.74
N THR A 132 15.15 -7.45 6.70
CA THR A 132 14.16 -8.12 5.85
C THR A 132 14.45 -7.95 4.37
N VAL A 133 14.79 -6.75 3.91
CA VAL A 133 15.13 -6.52 2.49
C VAL A 133 16.37 -7.31 2.09
N LEU A 134 17.35 -7.47 2.97
CA LEU A 134 18.57 -8.26 2.72
C LEU A 134 18.29 -9.75 2.50
N THR A 135 17.16 -10.29 2.97
CA THR A 135 16.74 -11.66 2.66
C THR A 135 16.21 -11.84 1.23
N GLY A 136 16.02 -10.73 0.50
CA GLY A 136 15.50 -10.69 -0.87
C GLY A 136 13.98 -10.84 -0.95
N ILE A 137 13.46 -10.91 -2.18
CA ILE A 137 12.02 -10.85 -2.46
C ILE A 137 11.19 -11.87 -1.68
N ASN A 138 11.70 -13.08 -1.50
CA ASN A 138 10.96 -14.14 -0.82
C ASN A 138 10.76 -13.83 0.68
N GLY A 139 11.76 -13.27 1.36
CA GLY A 139 11.59 -12.88 2.76
C GLY A 139 10.79 -11.59 2.92
N VAL A 140 10.85 -10.67 1.95
CA VAL A 140 9.92 -9.53 1.86
C VAL A 140 8.47 -10.01 1.76
N ILE A 141 8.17 -10.89 0.80
CA ILE A 141 6.83 -11.48 0.61
C ILE A 141 6.36 -12.18 1.87
N ASN A 142 7.21 -13.01 2.50
CA ASN A 142 6.85 -13.74 3.71
C ASN A 142 6.58 -12.78 4.89
N SER A 143 7.38 -11.74 5.06
CA SER A 143 7.21 -10.76 6.14
C SER A 143 5.90 -9.97 5.98
N ILE A 144 5.61 -9.49 4.77
CA ILE A 144 4.37 -8.79 4.45
C ILE A 144 3.16 -9.72 4.66
N SER A 145 3.23 -10.93 4.10
CA SER A 145 2.13 -11.90 4.17
C SER A 145 1.82 -12.36 5.60
N PHE A 146 2.81 -12.33 6.50
CA PHE A 146 2.64 -12.71 7.90
C PHE A 146 1.79 -11.71 8.68
N VAL A 147 1.93 -10.41 8.40
CA VAL A 147 1.25 -9.34 9.15
C VAL A 147 -0.24 -9.23 8.76
N VAL A 148 -0.55 -9.46 7.49
CA VAL A 148 -1.88 -9.23 6.89
C VAL A 148 -3.05 -9.91 7.61
N PRO A 149 -2.98 -11.20 8.02
CA PRO A 149 -4.06 -11.82 8.78
C PRO A 149 -4.36 -11.10 10.08
N PHE A 150 -3.32 -10.68 10.82
CA PHE A 150 -3.49 -9.95 12.08
C PHE A 150 -4.15 -8.59 11.86
N LEU A 151 -3.75 -7.88 10.80
CA LEU A 151 -4.39 -6.64 10.39
C LEU A 151 -5.88 -6.86 10.11
N LEU A 152 -6.21 -7.75 9.18
CA LEU A 152 -7.59 -7.94 8.73
C LEU A 152 -8.49 -8.41 9.89
N SER A 153 -8.00 -9.29 10.75
CA SER A 153 -8.72 -9.72 11.95
C SER A 153 -8.93 -8.58 12.94
N THR A 154 -7.92 -7.74 13.19
CA THR A 154 -8.03 -6.63 14.14
C THR A 154 -8.95 -5.53 13.61
N VAL A 155 -8.87 -5.22 12.32
CA VAL A 155 -9.78 -4.31 11.62
C VAL A 155 -11.22 -4.83 11.72
N MET A 156 -11.45 -6.09 11.36
CA MET A 156 -12.77 -6.71 11.41
C MET A 156 -13.36 -6.69 12.83
N LEU A 157 -12.58 -7.09 13.84
CA LEU A 157 -13.00 -7.08 15.23
C LEU A 157 -13.37 -5.66 15.70
N THR A 158 -12.48 -4.70 15.46
CA THR A 158 -12.70 -3.29 15.84
C THR A 158 -13.94 -2.72 15.16
N SER A 159 -14.16 -3.06 13.90
CA SER A 159 -15.30 -2.57 13.12
C SER A 159 -16.62 -3.15 13.61
N ILE A 160 -16.67 -4.45 13.92
CA ILE A 160 -17.86 -5.11 14.47
C ILE A 160 -18.20 -4.55 15.85
N LEU A 161 -17.21 -4.41 16.73
CA LEU A 161 -17.41 -3.85 18.07
C LEU A 161 -17.80 -2.36 18.03
N SER A 162 -17.24 -1.59 17.09
CA SER A 162 -17.64 -0.19 16.86
C SER A 162 -19.10 -0.12 16.42
N ALA A 163 -19.50 -0.90 15.41
CA ALA A 163 -20.86 -0.92 14.89
C ALA A 163 -21.91 -1.35 15.93
N ALA A 164 -21.52 -2.20 16.90
CA ALA A 164 -22.38 -2.60 18.00
C ALA A 164 -22.62 -1.49 19.04
N ARG A 165 -21.65 -0.57 19.21
CA ARG A 165 -21.77 0.58 20.14
C ARG A 165 -22.33 1.83 19.48
N TYR A 166 -21.91 2.08 18.25
CA TYR A 166 -22.22 3.26 17.46
C TYR A 166 -22.89 2.80 16.16
N PRO A 167 -24.24 2.80 16.10
CA PRO A 167 -24.97 2.33 14.93
C PRO A 167 -24.50 3.00 13.65
N VAL A 168 -24.27 2.19 12.62
CA VAL A 168 -23.82 2.63 11.30
C VAL A 168 -24.80 3.67 10.75
N ASN A 169 -24.32 4.88 10.47
CA ASN A 169 -25.12 5.92 9.84
C ASN A 169 -24.61 6.23 8.43
N LEU A 170 -25.23 5.59 7.43
CA LEU A 170 -24.88 5.74 6.02
C LEU A 170 -25.50 6.99 5.38
N CYS A 171 -26.59 7.51 5.97
CA CYS A 171 -27.42 8.55 5.37
C CYS A 171 -27.09 9.97 5.86
N SER A 172 -26.44 10.13 7.01
CA SER A 172 -26.18 11.45 7.63
C SER A 172 -24.90 12.14 7.18
N VAL A 173 -24.30 11.75 6.05
CA VAL A 173 -22.96 12.26 5.67
C VAL A 173 -22.97 12.87 4.28
N PRO A 174 -23.25 14.18 4.18
CA PRO A 174 -22.66 15.01 3.15
C PRO A 174 -21.63 15.96 3.80
N LEU A 175 -20.45 15.43 4.16
CA LEU A 175 -19.21 16.24 4.19
C LEU A 175 -18.77 16.63 2.75
N ALA A 176 -19.54 16.23 1.74
CA ALA A 176 -19.36 16.56 0.32
C ALA A 176 -19.48 18.07 0.01
N GLY A 177 -19.90 18.90 0.97
CA GLY A 177 -19.87 20.36 0.89
C GLY A 177 -18.81 21.04 1.75
N SER A 178 -18.03 20.30 2.55
CA SER A 178 -16.97 20.88 3.39
C SER A 178 -15.75 21.25 2.53
N PRO A 179 -15.23 22.49 2.64
CA PRO A 179 -14.08 22.96 1.84
C PRO A 179 -12.78 22.18 2.11
N ASP A 180 -12.71 21.41 3.19
CA ASP A 180 -11.53 20.62 3.60
C ASP A 180 -11.35 19.30 2.83
N GLY A 181 -12.24 19.05 1.87
CA GLY A 181 -12.21 17.85 1.07
C GLY A 181 -11.19 17.81 -0.04
N LEU A 182 -10.27 16.84 -0.03
CA LEU A 182 -9.33 16.59 -1.13
C LEU A 182 -10.01 16.47 -2.51
N PHE A 183 -11.22 15.89 -2.56
CA PHE A 183 -11.98 15.67 -3.80
C PHE A 183 -13.48 15.95 -3.60
N SER A 184 -14.14 16.48 -4.63
CA SER A 184 -15.59 16.75 -4.61
C SER A 184 -16.43 15.62 -5.22
N ASN A 185 -15.81 14.72 -5.99
CA ASN A 185 -16.49 13.64 -6.71
C ASN A 185 -16.03 12.27 -6.21
N TRP A 186 -16.97 11.48 -5.65
CA TRP A 186 -16.73 10.15 -5.08
C TRP A 186 -16.17 9.15 -6.11
N PHE A 187 -16.58 9.23 -7.38
CA PHE A 187 -16.13 8.32 -8.43
C PHE A 187 -14.68 8.63 -8.81
N LEU A 188 -14.34 9.91 -8.94
CA LEU A 188 -12.96 10.34 -9.19
C LEU A 188 -12.05 9.98 -8.00
N ALA A 189 -12.54 10.14 -6.77
CA ALA A 189 -11.82 9.73 -5.56
C ALA A 189 -11.48 8.23 -5.60
N ALA A 190 -12.43 7.37 -5.97
CA ALA A 190 -12.20 5.93 -6.11
C ALA A 190 -11.11 5.60 -7.17
N ILE A 191 -11.14 6.27 -8.33
CA ILE A 191 -10.12 6.08 -9.37
C ILE A 191 -8.75 6.53 -8.87
N LEU A 192 -8.67 7.71 -8.24
CA LEU A 192 -7.43 8.26 -7.71
C LEU A 192 -6.84 7.39 -6.60
N TYR A 193 -7.69 6.84 -5.72
CA TYR A 193 -7.28 5.93 -4.67
C TYR A 193 -6.58 4.69 -5.22
N VAL A 194 -7.21 4.02 -6.21
CA VAL A 194 -6.61 2.87 -6.89
C VAL A 194 -5.33 3.27 -7.61
N SER A 195 -5.37 4.41 -8.27
CA SER A 195 -4.27 4.94 -9.07
C SER A 195 -3.00 5.16 -8.26
N TYR A 196 -3.10 5.89 -7.16
CA TYR A 196 -1.99 6.09 -6.23
C TYR A 196 -1.48 4.76 -5.68
N ASN A 197 -2.35 3.92 -5.13
CA ASN A 197 -1.96 2.64 -4.53
C ASN A 197 -1.30 1.68 -5.52
N THR A 198 -1.74 1.70 -6.78
CA THR A 198 -1.16 0.88 -7.85
C THR A 198 0.27 1.31 -8.19
N VAL A 199 0.58 2.60 -8.15
CA VAL A 199 1.92 3.15 -8.44
C VAL A 199 2.94 2.71 -7.41
N VAL A 200 2.54 2.66 -6.14
CA VAL A 200 3.43 2.22 -5.06
C VAL A 200 3.59 0.71 -5.10
N SER A 201 2.47 0.00 -5.24
CA SER A 201 2.46 -1.46 -5.16
C SER A 201 3.11 -2.17 -6.36
N ILE A 202 3.19 -1.52 -7.53
CA ILE A 202 3.85 -2.10 -8.73
C ILE A 202 5.30 -2.54 -8.45
N ALA A 203 5.99 -1.87 -7.52
CA ALA A 203 7.36 -2.20 -7.14
C ALA A 203 7.52 -3.58 -6.50
N ILE A 204 6.46 -4.10 -5.86
CA ILE A 204 6.42 -5.46 -5.29
C ILE A 204 5.59 -6.41 -6.13
N LEU A 205 4.46 -5.96 -6.67
CA LEU A 205 3.58 -6.79 -7.49
C LEU A 205 4.26 -7.28 -8.78
N ALA A 206 5.13 -6.47 -9.38
CA ALA A 206 5.90 -6.87 -10.55
C ALA A 206 6.80 -8.10 -10.26
N PRO A 207 7.74 -8.04 -9.30
CA PRO A 207 8.55 -9.21 -8.95
C PRO A 207 7.74 -10.34 -8.29
N LEU A 208 6.66 -10.04 -7.56
CA LEU A 208 5.75 -11.06 -7.01
C LEU A 208 5.13 -11.92 -8.10
N GLY A 209 4.72 -11.31 -9.22
CA GLY A 209 4.21 -12.02 -10.38
C GLY A 209 5.22 -13.00 -10.99
N ASN A 210 6.50 -12.62 -10.99
CA ASN A 210 7.61 -13.46 -11.46
C ASN A 210 7.94 -14.61 -10.50
N GLU A 211 7.79 -14.42 -9.19
CA GLU A 211 8.04 -15.46 -8.17
C GLU A 211 6.83 -16.38 -7.94
N ALA A 212 5.64 -16.03 -8.45
CA ALA A 212 4.43 -16.84 -8.34
C ALA A 212 4.59 -18.21 -9.04
N GLU A 213 4.06 -19.27 -8.43
CA GLU A 213 4.26 -20.65 -8.91
C GLU A 213 3.72 -20.88 -10.32
N ASP A 214 2.48 -20.48 -10.59
CA ASP A 214 1.82 -20.62 -11.88
C ASP A 214 0.89 -19.42 -12.21
N GLU A 215 0.36 -19.39 -13.43
CA GLU A 215 -0.59 -18.34 -13.81
C GLU A 215 -1.89 -18.38 -12.98
N LYS A 216 -2.26 -19.54 -12.45
CA LYS A 216 -3.43 -19.68 -11.57
C LYS A 216 -3.17 -18.99 -10.24
N ALA A 217 -1.97 -19.08 -9.69
CA ALA A 217 -1.54 -18.38 -8.48
C ALA A 217 -1.55 -16.87 -8.68
N VAL A 218 -1.12 -16.38 -9.84
CA VAL A 218 -1.25 -14.96 -10.21
C VAL A 218 -2.72 -14.54 -10.27
N ARG A 219 -3.57 -15.29 -10.98
CA ARG A 219 -5.00 -14.96 -11.15
C ARG A 219 -5.76 -14.99 -9.82
N ASN A 220 -5.63 -16.09 -9.08
CA ASN A 220 -6.33 -16.28 -7.82
C ASN A 220 -5.75 -15.35 -6.74
N GLY A 221 -4.44 -15.09 -6.76
CA GLY A 221 -3.79 -14.12 -5.89
C GLY A 221 -4.28 -12.68 -6.15
N ALA A 222 -4.48 -12.29 -7.41
CA ALA A 222 -5.07 -11.00 -7.75
C ALA A 222 -6.53 -10.88 -7.29
N LEU A 223 -7.33 -11.93 -7.50
CA LEU A 223 -8.73 -11.97 -7.09
C LEU A 223 -8.86 -11.87 -5.57
N LEU A 224 -8.19 -12.76 -4.83
CA LEU A 224 -8.24 -12.79 -3.37
C LEU A 224 -7.60 -11.55 -2.76
N GLY A 225 -6.50 -11.05 -3.34
CA GLY A 225 -5.83 -9.84 -2.86
C GLY A 225 -6.71 -8.60 -3.02
N GLY A 226 -7.25 -8.38 -4.22
CA GLY A 226 -8.16 -7.25 -4.47
C GLY A 226 -9.48 -7.35 -3.67
N ALA A 227 -10.03 -8.55 -3.52
CA ALA A 227 -11.21 -8.76 -2.67
C ALA A 227 -10.90 -8.52 -1.18
N GLY A 228 -9.73 -8.95 -0.69
CA GLY A 228 -9.29 -8.72 0.68
C GLY A 228 -9.07 -7.23 0.98
N LEU A 229 -8.52 -6.47 0.03
CA LEU A 229 -8.41 -5.02 0.11
C LEU A 229 -9.78 -4.35 0.19
N GLY A 230 -10.71 -4.74 -0.68
CA GLY A 230 -12.09 -4.25 -0.65
C GLY A 230 -12.80 -4.57 0.65
N PHE A 231 -12.66 -5.80 1.15
CA PHE A 231 -13.23 -6.24 2.42
C PHE A 231 -12.68 -5.43 3.60
N GLY A 232 -11.35 -5.30 3.71
CA GLY A 232 -10.72 -4.51 4.77
C GLY A 232 -11.16 -3.04 4.74
N ALA A 233 -11.20 -2.44 3.54
CA ALA A 233 -11.64 -1.07 3.37
C ALA A 233 -13.12 -0.91 3.78
N ALA A 234 -13.97 -1.87 3.42
CA ALA A 234 -15.38 -1.85 3.79
C ALA A 234 -15.57 -1.95 5.31
N MET A 235 -14.79 -2.79 6.00
CA MET A 235 -14.83 -2.90 7.46
C MET A 235 -14.45 -1.56 8.12
N ILE A 236 -13.34 -0.95 7.68
CA ILE A 236 -12.94 0.38 8.16
C ILE A 236 -14.04 1.41 7.87
N PHE A 237 -14.59 1.42 6.65
CA PHE A 237 -15.67 2.34 6.29
C PHE A 237 -16.86 2.23 7.26
N LEU A 238 -17.28 1.00 7.59
CA LEU A 238 -18.35 0.77 8.56
C LEU A 238 -17.96 1.29 9.95
N ALA A 239 -16.74 1.03 10.42
CA ALA A 239 -16.26 1.53 11.70
C ALA A 239 -16.29 3.06 11.79
N LEU A 240 -15.89 3.75 10.71
CA LEU A 240 -15.85 5.21 10.63
C LEU A 240 -17.25 5.83 10.54
N SER A 241 -18.18 5.19 9.83
CA SER A 241 -19.50 5.74 9.52
C SER A 241 -20.35 6.07 10.75
N GLY A 242 -20.18 5.34 11.86
CA GLY A 242 -20.94 5.56 13.10
C GLY A 242 -20.47 6.78 13.92
N GLN A 243 -19.29 7.34 13.63
CA GLN A 243 -18.64 8.35 14.48
C GLN A 243 -17.92 9.45 13.67
N ILE A 244 -18.36 9.72 12.44
CA ILE A 244 -17.59 10.52 11.49
C ILE A 244 -17.26 11.93 12.00
N THR A 245 -18.15 12.56 12.75
CA THR A 245 -17.97 13.91 13.31
C THR A 245 -16.86 13.99 14.35
N SER A 246 -16.64 12.91 15.11
CA SER A 246 -15.60 12.85 16.14
C SER A 246 -14.21 12.57 15.57
N ILE A 247 -14.15 11.96 14.37
CA ILE A 247 -12.91 11.43 13.80
C ILE A 247 -12.41 12.18 12.57
N GLU A 248 -13.22 13.10 12.01
CA GLU A 248 -12.89 13.80 10.75
C GLU A 248 -11.55 14.56 10.80
N LYS A 249 -11.14 15.03 11.99
CA LYS A 249 -9.91 15.81 12.22
C LYS A 249 -8.75 14.99 12.79
N LEU A 250 -8.96 13.71 13.09
CA LEU A 250 -7.95 12.87 13.74
C LEU A 250 -7.02 12.26 12.71
N GLU A 251 -5.71 12.30 12.90
CA GLU A 251 -4.76 11.66 11.98
C GLU A 251 -4.82 10.11 12.03
N VAL A 252 -5.31 9.53 13.14
CA VAL A 252 -5.42 8.08 13.31
C VAL A 252 -6.80 7.64 13.84
N PRO A 253 -7.87 7.74 13.01
CA PRO A 253 -9.24 7.43 13.41
C PRO A 253 -9.44 6.05 14.03
N MET A 254 -8.81 5.02 13.48
CA MET A 254 -9.06 3.64 13.92
C MET A 254 -8.46 3.33 15.30
N ILE A 255 -7.33 3.95 15.67
CA ILE A 255 -6.80 3.84 17.05
C ILE A 255 -7.74 4.54 18.04
N TYR A 256 -8.29 5.70 17.67
CA TYR A 256 -9.28 6.38 18.50
C TYR A 256 -10.53 5.50 18.72
N ILE A 257 -11.10 4.95 17.64
CA ILE A 257 -12.25 4.03 17.72
C ILE A 257 -11.92 2.82 18.60
N ALA A 258 -10.73 2.24 18.47
CA ALA A 258 -10.28 1.14 19.31
C ALA A 258 -10.23 1.52 20.80
N GLY A 259 -9.75 2.74 21.12
CA GLY A 259 -9.71 3.28 22.49
C GLY A 259 -11.08 3.50 23.11
N GLU A 260 -12.04 4.01 22.32
CA GLU A 260 -13.44 4.18 22.76
C GLU A 260 -14.11 2.84 23.11
N ILE A 261 -13.65 1.74 22.52
CA ILE A 261 -14.13 0.40 22.85
C ILE A 261 -13.44 -0.13 24.12
N SER A 262 -12.10 -0.14 24.13
CA SER A 262 -11.29 -0.60 25.26
C SER A 262 -9.82 -0.17 25.14
N PRO A 263 -9.15 0.21 26.24
CA PRO A 263 -7.71 0.49 26.25
C PRO A 263 -6.85 -0.68 25.74
N VAL A 264 -7.28 -1.93 25.97
CA VAL A 264 -6.55 -3.12 25.50
C VAL A 264 -6.59 -3.21 23.98
N LEU A 265 -7.77 -2.95 23.38
CA LEU A 265 -7.93 -2.97 21.93
C LEU A 265 -7.12 -1.85 21.28
N GLN A 266 -7.04 -0.67 21.91
CA GLN A 266 -6.19 0.43 21.45
C GLN A 266 -4.72 0.04 21.36
N VAL A 267 -4.19 -0.66 22.37
CA VAL A 267 -2.80 -1.15 22.38
C VAL A 267 -2.59 -2.20 21.29
N ILE A 268 -3.50 -3.17 21.16
CA ILE A 268 -3.44 -4.18 20.09
C ILE A 268 -3.42 -3.50 18.72
N TYR A 269 -4.31 -2.53 18.49
CA TYR A 269 -4.38 -1.80 17.23
C TYR A 269 -3.11 -0.97 16.97
N SER A 270 -2.52 -0.38 18.01
CA SER A 270 -1.25 0.36 17.90
C SER A 270 -0.09 -0.57 17.46
N ILE A 271 -0.04 -1.79 17.99
CA ILE A 271 0.95 -2.80 17.57
C ILE A 271 0.75 -3.19 16.11
N VAL A 272 -0.49 -3.42 15.69
CA VAL A 272 -0.83 -3.71 14.29
C VAL A 272 -0.43 -2.54 13.38
N LEU A 273 -0.66 -1.29 13.82
CA LEU A 273 -0.26 -0.12 13.05
C LEU A 273 1.27 -0.03 12.89
N ILE A 274 2.05 -0.33 13.93
CA ILE A 274 3.52 -0.44 13.83
C ILE A 274 3.91 -1.52 12.80
N ALA A 275 3.24 -2.66 12.83
CA ALA A 275 3.50 -3.74 11.88
C ALA A 275 3.18 -3.33 10.42
N GLU A 276 2.16 -2.53 10.19
CA GLU A 276 1.82 -1.99 8.87
C GLU A 276 2.77 -0.86 8.39
N ILE A 277 3.26 -0.04 9.31
CA ILE A 277 4.35 0.89 9.01
C ILE A 277 5.59 0.09 8.56
N TYR A 278 5.87 -1.02 9.24
CA TYR A 278 6.97 -1.92 8.88
C TYR A 278 6.80 -2.57 7.50
N THR A 279 5.64 -3.14 7.17
CA THR A 279 5.40 -3.75 5.84
C THR A 279 5.55 -2.72 4.72
N THR A 280 5.06 -1.50 4.95
CA THR A 280 5.20 -0.35 4.02
C THR A 280 6.66 0.06 3.87
N ALA A 281 7.43 0.10 4.96
CA ALA A 281 8.86 0.40 4.91
C ALA A 281 9.63 -0.67 4.13
N VAL A 282 9.30 -1.95 4.35
CA VAL A 282 9.90 -3.11 3.65
C VAL A 282 9.61 -3.07 2.15
N SER A 283 8.35 -2.86 1.76
CA SER A 283 7.96 -2.79 0.35
C SER A 283 8.66 -1.60 -0.34
N SER A 284 8.73 -0.46 0.33
CA SER A 284 9.36 0.76 -0.19
C SER A 284 10.87 0.61 -0.36
N LEU A 285 11.58 0.14 0.66
CA LEU A 285 13.04 -0.06 0.60
C LEU A 285 13.42 -1.14 -0.42
N TYR A 286 12.67 -2.25 -0.48
CA TYR A 286 12.90 -3.29 -1.49
C TYR A 286 12.63 -2.75 -2.89
N GLY A 287 11.51 -2.04 -3.10
CA GLY A 287 11.16 -1.45 -4.39
C GLY A 287 12.23 -0.48 -4.89
N PHE A 288 12.73 0.39 -4.01
CA PHE A 288 13.82 1.31 -4.32
C PHE A 288 15.12 0.57 -4.67
N THR A 289 15.52 -0.38 -3.82
CA THR A 289 16.79 -1.10 -3.99
C THR A 289 16.79 -1.96 -5.26
N SER A 290 15.71 -2.73 -5.49
CA SER A 290 15.58 -3.61 -6.66
C SER A 290 15.56 -2.84 -7.98
N ARG A 291 15.10 -1.59 -7.95
CA ARG A 291 15.18 -0.68 -9.10
C ARG A 291 16.62 -0.23 -9.37
N ILE A 292 17.41 0.08 -8.35
CA ILE A 292 18.80 0.53 -8.53
C ILE A 292 19.71 -0.63 -8.91
N ILE A 293 19.49 -1.81 -8.32
CA ILE A 293 20.35 -2.96 -8.51
C ILE A 293 19.60 -4.29 -8.43
N ASP A 294 19.95 -5.21 -9.34
CA ASP A 294 19.56 -6.60 -9.21
C ASP A 294 20.34 -7.26 -8.06
N MET A 295 19.69 -7.36 -6.89
CA MET A 295 20.27 -7.93 -5.67
C MET A 295 20.62 -9.42 -5.81
N GLN A 296 20.01 -10.15 -6.76
CA GLN A 296 20.34 -11.55 -7.00
C GLN A 296 21.65 -11.67 -7.79
N LYS A 297 21.86 -10.80 -8.78
CA LYS A 297 23.10 -10.79 -9.59
C LYS A 297 24.28 -10.13 -8.88
N LYS A 298 24.04 -9.11 -8.06
CA LYS A 298 25.10 -8.31 -7.41
C LYS A 298 24.84 -8.18 -5.89
N PRO A 299 24.88 -9.29 -5.12
CA PRO A 299 24.44 -9.32 -3.73
C PRO A 299 25.24 -8.40 -2.81
N VAL A 300 26.57 -8.31 -3.00
CA VAL A 300 27.44 -7.45 -2.18
C VAL A 300 27.12 -5.97 -2.40
N LYS A 301 26.99 -5.53 -3.67
CA LYS A 301 26.59 -4.15 -3.99
C LYS A 301 25.16 -3.85 -3.53
N GLY A 302 24.26 -4.84 -3.61
CA GLY A 302 22.92 -4.76 -3.06
C GLY A 302 22.91 -4.46 -1.56
N ARG A 303 23.74 -5.18 -0.77
CA ARG A 303 23.89 -4.92 0.67
C ARG A 303 24.31 -3.49 0.97
N TYR A 304 25.28 -2.95 0.23
CA TYR A 304 25.72 -1.56 0.40
C TYR A 304 24.64 -0.55 0.05
N ILE A 305 23.84 -0.79 -1.01
CA ILE A 305 22.73 0.10 -1.37
C ILE A 305 21.64 0.07 -0.29
N VAL A 306 21.29 -1.11 0.25
CA VAL A 306 20.34 -1.23 1.35
C VAL A 306 20.85 -0.48 2.59
N ALA A 307 22.10 -0.72 3.00
CA ALA A 307 22.68 -0.06 4.16
C ALA A 307 22.77 1.47 3.98
N GLY A 308 23.23 1.93 2.81
CA GLY A 308 23.36 3.34 2.49
C GLY A 308 22.01 4.06 2.44
N SER A 309 21.01 3.48 1.77
CA SER A 309 19.66 4.05 1.72
C SER A 309 18.97 4.03 3.09
N THR A 310 19.19 3.00 3.91
CA THR A 310 18.71 2.94 5.30
C THR A 310 19.34 4.02 6.16
N ALA A 311 20.66 4.22 6.08
CA ALA A 311 21.34 5.28 6.81
C ALA A 311 20.84 6.68 6.40
N LEU A 312 20.71 6.92 5.09
CA LEU A 312 20.17 8.17 4.57
C LEU A 312 18.71 8.40 5.01
N ALA A 313 17.86 7.38 4.94
CA ALA A 313 16.47 7.49 5.38
C ALA A 313 16.37 7.74 6.90
N LEU A 314 17.25 7.12 7.71
CA LEU A 314 17.34 7.38 9.13
C LEU A 314 17.79 8.82 9.44
N MET A 315 18.73 9.38 8.66
CA MET A 315 19.09 10.79 8.77
C MET A 315 17.92 11.71 8.37
N SER A 316 17.25 11.41 7.26
CA SER A 316 16.07 12.15 6.80
C SER A 316 14.91 12.09 7.79
N SER A 317 14.78 10.99 8.55
CA SER A 317 13.72 10.85 9.55
C SER A 317 13.75 11.92 10.66
N ARG A 318 14.93 12.54 10.87
CA ARG A 318 15.09 13.65 11.83
C ARG A 318 14.39 14.94 11.40
N LEU A 319 14.02 15.06 10.12
CA LEU A 319 13.20 16.18 9.64
C LEU A 319 11.79 16.15 10.26
N GLY A 320 11.37 15.01 10.83
CA GLY A 320 10.08 14.83 11.47
C GLY A 320 9.01 14.36 10.49
N PHE A 321 8.08 13.53 10.98
CA PHE A 321 7.03 12.90 10.19
C PHE A 321 6.19 13.93 9.42
N SER A 322 5.64 14.94 10.12
CA SER A 322 4.76 15.94 9.52
C SER A 322 5.44 16.75 8.40
N ASN A 323 6.73 17.08 8.56
CA ASN A 323 7.49 17.78 7.53
C ASN A 323 7.72 16.91 6.30
N LEU A 324 8.12 15.64 6.49
CA LEU A 324 8.31 14.73 5.38
C LEU A 324 7.01 14.51 4.59
N VAL A 325 5.88 14.32 5.27
CA VAL A 325 4.57 14.20 4.62
C VAL A 325 4.22 15.48 3.85
N ARG A 326 4.39 16.66 4.46
CA ARG A 326 4.08 17.97 3.85
C ARG A 326 4.83 18.19 2.53
N TYR A 327 6.11 17.80 2.45
CA TYR A 327 6.91 18.00 1.24
C TYR A 327 6.78 16.87 0.23
N LEU A 328 6.57 15.64 0.68
CA LEU A 328 6.54 14.47 -0.19
C LEU A 328 5.18 14.26 -0.87
N TYR A 329 4.06 14.52 -0.17
CA TYR A 329 2.73 14.09 -0.62
C TYR A 329 2.10 14.92 -1.76
N PRO A 330 2.33 16.25 -1.88
CA PRO A 330 1.75 17.05 -2.98
C PRO A 330 2.12 16.59 -4.39
N PHE A 331 3.21 15.82 -4.56
CA PHE A 331 3.70 15.40 -5.88
C PHE A 331 3.09 14.10 -6.41
N ILE A 332 2.33 13.35 -5.59
CA ILE A 332 2.03 11.94 -5.88
C ILE A 332 0.78 11.72 -6.74
N GLY A 333 -0.27 12.50 -6.49
CA GLY A 333 -1.63 12.18 -6.98
C GLY A 333 -1.77 12.16 -8.51
N TYR A 334 -1.13 13.11 -9.20
CA TYR A 334 -1.27 13.24 -10.65
C TYR A 334 -0.45 12.20 -11.44
N CYS A 335 0.68 11.77 -10.89
CA CYS A 335 1.54 10.79 -11.55
C CYS A 335 0.87 9.42 -11.66
N GLY A 336 -0.02 9.06 -10.72
CA GLY A 336 -0.68 7.77 -10.75
C GLY A 336 -1.63 7.57 -11.93
N LEU A 337 -2.34 8.63 -12.34
CA LEU A 337 -3.32 8.53 -13.44
C LEU A 337 -2.61 8.17 -14.75
N VAL A 338 -1.41 8.70 -14.94
CA VAL A 338 -0.54 8.41 -16.08
C VAL A 338 -0.12 6.93 -16.09
N VAL A 339 0.16 6.34 -14.93
CA VAL A 339 0.52 4.92 -14.84
C VAL A 339 -0.66 4.03 -15.19
N LEU A 340 -1.86 4.28 -14.62
CA LEU A 340 -3.04 3.46 -14.91
C LEU A 340 -3.42 3.51 -16.39
N THR A 341 -3.41 4.69 -16.99
CA THR A 341 -3.74 4.87 -18.41
C THR A 341 -2.73 4.16 -19.31
N ALA A 342 -1.44 4.24 -18.99
CA ALA A 342 -0.40 3.51 -19.72
C ALA A 342 -0.56 1.97 -19.61
N LEU A 343 -0.84 1.45 -18.41
CA LEU A 343 -1.08 0.01 -18.19
C LEU A 343 -2.33 -0.50 -18.93
N ALA A 344 -3.44 0.24 -18.82
CA ALA A 344 -4.69 -0.11 -19.48
C ALA A 344 -4.56 -0.07 -21.01
N GLY A 345 -4.01 1.02 -21.55
CA GLY A 345 -3.80 1.18 -22.99
C GLY A 345 -2.92 0.08 -23.58
N ARG A 346 -1.86 -0.34 -22.87
CA ARG A 346 -1.00 -1.43 -23.32
C ARG A 346 -1.70 -2.78 -23.32
N THR A 347 -2.51 -3.05 -22.30
CA THR A 347 -3.25 -4.31 -22.18
C THR A 347 -4.29 -4.44 -23.30
N VAL A 348 -5.00 -3.36 -23.61
CA VAL A 348 -5.95 -3.31 -24.74
C VAL A 348 -5.22 -3.55 -26.06
N LYS A 349 -4.09 -2.86 -26.31
CA LYS A 349 -3.28 -3.04 -27.53
C LYS A 349 -2.79 -4.49 -27.69
N ASN A 350 -2.33 -5.12 -26.62
CA ASN A 350 -1.87 -6.51 -26.66
C ASN A 350 -3.02 -7.49 -26.97
N ARG A 351 -4.23 -7.27 -26.43
CA ARG A 351 -5.41 -8.08 -26.78
C ARG A 351 -5.80 -7.93 -28.25
N ILE A 352 -5.82 -6.71 -28.78
CA ILE A 352 -6.14 -6.45 -30.18
C ILE A 352 -5.14 -7.14 -31.11
N ASN A 353 -3.83 -7.05 -30.81
CA ASN A 353 -2.81 -7.69 -31.62
C ASN A 353 -2.88 -9.23 -31.57
N SER A 354 -3.13 -9.81 -30.39
CA SER A 354 -3.32 -11.26 -30.24
C SER A 354 -4.55 -11.80 -30.98
N SER A 355 -5.60 -10.98 -31.13
CA SER A 355 -6.78 -11.34 -31.92
C SER A 355 -6.55 -11.23 -33.44
N ARG A 356 -5.56 -10.45 -33.87
CA ARG A 356 -5.19 -10.29 -35.28
C ARG A 356 -4.17 -11.32 -35.78
N SER A 357 -3.36 -11.88 -34.88
CA SER A 357 -2.36 -12.92 -35.20
C SER A 357 -2.91 -14.36 -35.10
N GLY A 358 -4.20 -14.52 -34.80
CA GLY A 358 -4.90 -15.80 -34.74
C GLY A 358 -5.85 -16.05 -35.93
N LEU A 359 -5.74 -15.22 -36.97
CA LEU A 359 -6.23 -15.42 -38.34
C LEU A 359 -5.00 -15.70 -39.20
#